data_AF-A0A5C3M8Y7-F1
#
_entry.id   AF-A0A5C3M8Y7-F1
#
_cell.length_a   1.000
_cell.length_b   1.000
_cell.length_c   1.000
_cell.angle_alpha   90.00
_cell.angle_beta   90.00
_cell.angle_gamma   90.00
#
_symmetry.space_group_name_H-M   'P 1'
#
loop_
_entity.id
_entity.type
_entity.pdbx_description
1 polymer ?
#
loop_
_entity_poly.entity_id
_entity_poly.type
_entity_poly.pdbx_seq_one_letter_code
_entity_poly.pdbx_strand_id
1 'polypeptide(L)'
;MTSTASSSPTPAIATKESVAKLFDYFRADLDDHNDRRERLIKASRDVTNLSKKTIFLLHRIMMEDPEANEQVLAKRAAHRGHEKLREVQNIYATLMEELEGDRFWRYQRQVSPGLQEYIEALSFAYYLEHGSLITFDGVQQTLLNPQGYFPLTVSDYLLGLSDLTGELMRFAISGISRRGGQKKATEVCAFVRGYFERFTPYVRDLSKKQSVTSQSLEKIEDVAYAIFVRSSEYDIPPEMLDDIVAQSISSYSGSPYGQEHRGRPGRRIDDVTDDDQENDM
;
A
#
# COMPACT_ATOMS: atom_id res chain seq x y z
N MET A 1 -72.09 26.17 -16.85
CA MET A 1 -70.83 25.83 -16.17
C MET A 1 -70.24 24.62 -16.87
N THR A 2 -69.43 24.86 -17.90
CA THR A 2 -68.80 23.83 -18.74
C THR A 2 -67.41 23.52 -18.16
N SER A 3 -67.25 22.28 -17.68
CA SER A 3 -66.00 21.74 -17.18
C SER A 3 -65.08 21.41 -18.36
N THR A 4 -63.96 22.13 -18.50
CA THR A 4 -62.87 21.78 -19.42
C THR A 4 -61.77 21.10 -18.61
N ALA A 5 -61.76 19.77 -18.65
CA ALA A 5 -60.65 18.97 -18.15
C ALA A 5 -59.41 19.23 -19.01
N SER A 6 -58.40 19.85 -18.41
CA SER A 6 -57.06 19.98 -18.99
C SER A 6 -56.41 18.60 -19.00
N SER A 7 -56.31 17.98 -20.17
CA SER A 7 -55.53 16.76 -20.38
C SER A 7 -54.05 17.11 -20.31
N SER A 8 -53.38 16.68 -19.25
CA SER A 8 -51.91 16.62 -19.19
C SER A 8 -51.39 15.72 -20.32
N PRO A 9 -50.39 16.13 -21.12
CA PRO A 9 -49.86 15.30 -22.18
C PRO A 9 -49.13 14.11 -21.58
N THR A 10 -49.62 12.91 -21.89
CA THR A 10 -48.92 11.63 -21.69
C THR A 10 -47.52 11.75 -22.29
N PRO A 11 -46.43 11.40 -21.58
CA PRO A 11 -45.09 11.51 -22.13
C PRO A 11 -45.01 10.62 -23.37
N ALA A 12 -44.90 11.25 -24.54
CA ALA A 12 -44.82 10.55 -25.80
C ALA A 12 -43.66 9.56 -25.74
N ILE A 13 -43.94 8.30 -26.07
CA ILE A 13 -42.93 7.25 -26.21
C ILE A 13 -41.84 7.81 -27.13
N ALA A 14 -40.63 7.92 -26.58
CA ALA A 14 -39.44 8.38 -27.28
C ALA A 14 -39.39 7.70 -28.66
N THR A 15 -39.37 8.50 -29.75
CA THR A 15 -39.29 7.96 -31.12
C THR A 15 -38.07 7.03 -31.21
N LYS A 16 -38.14 5.99 -32.04
CA LYS A 16 -37.04 5.02 -32.23
C LYS A 16 -35.68 5.72 -32.45
N GLU A 17 -35.68 6.84 -33.15
CA GLU A 17 -34.52 7.70 -33.38
C GLU A 17 -34.01 8.39 -32.11
N SER A 18 -34.90 8.90 -31.25
CA SER A 18 -34.52 9.49 -29.97
C SER A 18 -33.96 8.45 -28.99
N VAL A 19 -34.50 7.23 -29.01
CA VAL A 19 -33.94 6.10 -28.25
C VAL A 19 -32.56 5.74 -28.80
N ALA A 20 -32.39 5.60 -30.12
CA ALA A 20 -31.10 5.30 -30.72
C ALA A 20 -30.02 6.35 -30.35
N LYS A 21 -30.33 7.65 -30.46
CA LYS A 21 -29.44 8.74 -30.04
C LYS A 21 -29.07 8.68 -28.57
N LEU A 22 -30.01 8.29 -27.71
CA LEU A 22 -29.75 8.11 -26.28
C LEU A 22 -28.77 6.95 -26.02
N PHE A 23 -28.93 5.82 -26.73
CA PHE A 23 -27.99 4.70 -26.64
C PHE A 23 -26.61 5.03 -27.22
N ASP A 24 -26.52 5.85 -28.27
CA ASP A 24 -25.24 6.35 -28.78
C ASP A 24 -24.53 7.23 -27.74
N TYR A 25 -25.27 8.07 -27.03
CA TYR A 25 -24.73 8.85 -25.91
C TYR A 25 -24.24 7.94 -24.78
N PHE A 26 -25.04 6.95 -24.35
CA PHE A 26 -24.63 6.00 -23.31
C PHE A 26 -23.40 5.20 -23.72
N ARG A 27 -23.29 4.81 -24.99
CA ARG A 27 -22.11 4.12 -25.51
C ARG A 27 -20.88 5.01 -25.39
N ALA A 28 -20.95 6.25 -25.83
CA ALA A 28 -19.83 7.19 -25.73
C ALA A 28 -19.41 7.46 -24.28
N ASP A 29 -20.37 7.61 -23.36
CA ASP A 29 -20.09 7.79 -21.93
C ASP A 29 -19.43 6.56 -21.29
N LEU A 30 -19.91 5.35 -21.63
CA LEU A 30 -19.31 4.10 -21.16
C LEU A 30 -17.91 3.86 -21.74
N ASP A 31 -17.70 4.20 -23.01
CA ASP A 31 -16.39 4.10 -23.66
C ASP A 31 -15.38 5.04 -22.97
N ASP A 32 -15.71 6.33 -22.76
CA ASP A 32 -14.86 7.27 -22.01
C ASP A 32 -14.58 6.78 -20.58
N HIS A 33 -15.61 6.27 -19.90
CA HIS A 33 -15.46 5.69 -18.57
C HIS A 33 -14.46 4.53 -18.53
N ASN A 34 -14.55 3.62 -19.49
CA ASN A 34 -13.69 2.43 -19.57
C ASN A 34 -12.26 2.80 -19.95
N ASP A 35 -12.09 3.71 -20.89
CA ASP A 35 -10.78 4.20 -21.32
C ASP A 35 -10.07 4.91 -20.17
N ARG A 36 -10.78 5.79 -19.44
CA ARG A 36 -10.26 6.44 -18.23
C ARG A 36 -9.86 5.41 -17.17
N ARG A 37 -10.73 4.43 -16.91
CA ARG A 37 -10.46 3.37 -15.93
C ARG A 37 -9.18 2.62 -16.28
N GLU A 38 -8.96 2.29 -17.55
CA GLU A 38 -7.75 1.59 -18.00
C GLU A 38 -6.49 2.47 -17.88
N ARG A 39 -6.59 3.76 -18.20
CA ARG A 39 -5.49 4.72 -17.99
C ARG A 39 -5.09 4.80 -16.51
N LEU A 40 -6.07 4.87 -15.60
CA LEU A 40 -5.84 4.91 -14.16
C LEU A 40 -5.20 3.62 -13.63
N ILE A 41 -5.65 2.45 -14.11
CA ILE A 41 -5.05 1.16 -13.74
C ILE A 41 -3.59 1.07 -14.19
N LYS A 42 -3.27 1.52 -15.41
CA LYS A 42 -1.89 1.54 -15.91
C LYS A 42 -1.01 2.44 -15.06
N ALA A 43 -1.45 3.68 -14.82
CA ALA A 43 -0.70 4.61 -13.99
C ALA A 43 -0.50 4.10 -12.56
N SER A 44 -1.54 3.51 -11.94
CA SER A 44 -1.40 2.91 -10.62
C SER A 44 -0.37 1.77 -10.59
N ARG A 45 -0.29 0.94 -11.63
CA ARG A 45 0.72 -0.13 -11.72
C ARG A 45 2.13 0.44 -11.85
N ASP A 46 2.30 1.50 -12.64
CA ASP A 46 3.59 2.17 -12.80
C ASP A 46 4.05 2.79 -11.48
N VAL A 47 3.15 3.45 -10.75
CA VAL A 47 3.40 3.97 -9.40
C VAL A 47 3.81 2.86 -8.45
N THR A 48 3.08 1.74 -8.40
CA THR A 48 3.44 0.59 -7.56
C THR A 48 4.84 0.09 -7.90
N ASN A 49 5.16 -0.07 -9.19
CA ASN A 49 6.47 -0.56 -9.61
C ASN A 49 7.62 0.38 -9.23
N LEU A 50 7.44 1.70 -9.41
CA LEU A 50 8.44 2.70 -9.04
C LEU A 50 8.63 2.78 -7.53
N SER A 51 7.55 2.68 -6.76
CA SER A 51 7.57 2.71 -5.30
C SER A 51 8.29 1.48 -4.74
N LYS A 52 7.99 0.27 -5.24
CA LYS A 52 8.73 -0.96 -4.91
C LYS A 52 10.22 -0.85 -5.22
N LYS A 53 10.58 -0.37 -6.41
CA LYS A 53 11.99 -0.15 -6.78
C LYS A 53 12.68 0.83 -5.82
N THR A 54 11.95 1.83 -5.34
CA THR A 54 12.46 2.78 -4.35
C THR A 54 12.69 2.09 -3.00
N ILE A 55 11.76 1.28 -2.51
CA ILE A 55 11.93 0.50 -1.27
C ILE A 55 13.17 -0.40 -1.36
N PHE A 56 13.33 -1.13 -2.46
CA PHE A 56 14.53 -1.97 -2.68
C PHE A 56 15.81 -1.14 -2.73
N LEU A 57 15.79 0.05 -3.33
CA LEU A 57 16.93 0.95 -3.35
C LEU A 57 17.30 1.41 -1.94
N LEU A 58 16.32 1.78 -1.11
CA LEU A 58 16.53 2.19 0.27
C LEU A 58 17.22 1.09 1.08
N HIS A 59 16.69 -0.13 1.05
CA HIS A 59 17.32 -1.29 1.69
C HIS A 59 18.73 -1.52 1.19
N ARG A 60 18.93 -1.50 -0.12
CA ARG A 60 20.26 -1.76 -0.70
C ARG A 60 21.29 -0.74 -0.22
N ILE A 61 20.94 0.55 -0.18
CA ILE A 61 21.86 1.60 0.31
C ILE A 61 22.16 1.40 1.80
N MET A 62 21.15 1.09 2.61
CA MET A 62 21.35 0.79 4.03
C MET A 62 22.24 -0.44 4.25
N MET A 63 22.26 -1.36 3.29
CA MET A 63 23.03 -2.59 3.37
C MET A 63 24.40 -2.54 2.68
N GLU A 64 24.76 -1.43 2.03
CA GLU A 64 25.90 -1.34 1.11
C GLU A 64 27.26 -1.42 1.81
N ASP A 65 27.41 -0.81 2.99
CA ASP A 65 28.66 -0.80 3.75
C ASP A 65 28.38 -1.00 5.25
N PRO A 66 28.71 -2.17 5.83
CA PRO A 66 28.49 -2.46 7.24
C PRO A 66 29.31 -1.59 8.21
N GLU A 67 30.44 -1.04 7.77
CA GLU A 67 31.35 -0.24 8.59
C GLU A 67 31.10 1.27 8.45
N ALA A 68 30.31 1.68 7.46
CA ALA A 68 29.94 3.07 7.27
C ALA A 68 28.99 3.57 8.38
N ASN A 69 29.09 4.87 8.65
CA ASN A 69 28.18 5.54 9.58
C ASN A 69 26.73 5.42 9.09
N GLU A 70 25.90 4.71 9.84
CA GLU A 70 24.49 4.45 9.53
C GLU A 70 23.71 5.73 9.24
N GLN A 71 23.96 6.81 9.98
CA GLN A 71 23.25 8.07 9.78
C GLN A 71 23.60 8.73 8.43
N VAL A 72 24.82 8.51 7.92
CA VAL A 72 25.23 8.94 6.59
C VAL A 72 24.56 8.10 5.52
N LEU A 73 24.50 6.77 5.71
CA LEU A 73 23.78 5.87 4.80
C LEU A 73 22.28 6.20 4.76
N ALA A 74 21.66 6.45 5.90
CA ALA A 74 20.23 6.74 6.02
C ALA A 74 19.88 8.06 5.31
N LYS A 75 20.66 9.13 5.52
CA LYS A 75 20.50 10.39 4.79
C LYS A 75 20.69 10.21 3.28
N ARG A 76 21.70 9.44 2.85
CA ARG A 76 21.93 9.13 1.43
C ARG A 76 20.77 8.34 0.83
N ALA A 77 20.29 7.32 1.54
CA ALA A 77 19.17 6.49 1.13
C ALA A 77 17.91 7.35 0.97
N ALA A 78 17.54 8.11 2.00
CA ALA A 78 16.40 9.00 2.00
C ALA A 78 16.46 10.00 0.85
N HIS A 79 17.60 10.68 0.68
CA HIS A 79 17.79 11.63 -0.42
C HIS A 79 17.53 10.97 -1.77
N ARG A 80 18.20 9.84 -2.07
CA ARG A 80 18.01 9.08 -3.32
C ARG A 80 16.58 8.58 -3.50
N GLY A 81 15.93 8.16 -2.41
CA GLY A 81 14.55 7.73 -2.40
C GLY A 81 13.61 8.88 -2.79
N HIS A 82 13.75 10.03 -2.15
CA HIS A 82 12.99 11.23 -2.48
C HIS A 82 13.21 11.68 -3.93
N GLU A 83 14.45 11.59 -4.45
CA GLU A 83 14.71 11.90 -5.87
C GLU A 83 13.90 11.01 -6.81
N LYS A 84 13.83 9.71 -6.52
CA LYS A 84 13.09 8.72 -7.32
C LYS A 84 11.57 8.89 -7.19
N LEU A 85 11.10 9.24 -5.99
CA LEU A 85 9.68 9.47 -5.73
C LEU A 85 9.12 10.70 -6.45
N ARG A 86 9.97 11.63 -6.92
CA ARG A 86 9.52 12.72 -7.82
C ARG A 86 8.90 12.19 -9.12
N GLU A 87 9.38 11.05 -9.63
CA GLU A 87 8.78 10.42 -10.82
C GLU A 87 7.33 9.99 -10.54
N VAL A 88 7.06 9.46 -9.34
CA VAL A 88 5.71 9.08 -8.89
C VAL A 88 4.82 10.32 -8.70
N GLN A 89 5.34 11.37 -8.08
CA GLN A 89 4.63 12.64 -7.88
C GLN A 89 4.20 13.26 -9.22
N ASN A 90 5.06 13.18 -10.24
CA ASN A 90 4.72 13.63 -11.59
C ASN A 90 3.57 12.82 -12.22
N ILE A 91 3.52 11.51 -12.00
CA ILE A 91 2.39 10.67 -12.46
C ILE A 91 1.10 11.12 -11.76
N TYR A 92 1.13 11.37 -10.45
CA TYR A 92 -0.06 11.85 -9.76
C TYR A 92 -0.51 13.23 -10.23
N ALA A 93 0.43 14.12 -10.54
CA ALA A 93 0.12 15.43 -11.10
C ALA A 93 -0.62 15.32 -12.46
N THR A 94 -0.26 14.36 -13.31
CA THR A 94 -0.99 14.14 -14.59
C THR A 94 -2.34 13.46 -14.41
N LEU A 95 -2.53 12.68 -13.33
CA LEU A 95 -3.80 12.01 -13.06
C LEU A 95 -4.89 12.92 -12.46
N MET A 96 -4.53 14.12 -12.01
CA MET A 96 -5.48 15.00 -11.32
C MET A 96 -6.66 15.42 -12.21
N GLU A 97 -6.42 15.73 -13.49
CA GLU A 97 -7.48 16.11 -14.43
C GLU A 97 -8.51 14.98 -14.66
N GLU A 98 -8.04 13.74 -14.66
CA GLU A 98 -8.88 12.55 -14.84
C GLU A 98 -9.79 12.31 -13.61
N LEU A 99 -9.43 12.84 -12.44
CA LEU A 99 -10.09 12.56 -11.16
C LEU A 99 -10.83 13.75 -10.54
N GLU A 100 -11.05 14.83 -11.29
CA GLU A 100 -11.72 16.03 -10.76
C GLU A 100 -13.12 15.76 -10.21
N GLY A 101 -13.48 16.52 -9.16
CA GLY A 101 -14.79 16.47 -8.52
C GLY A 101 -15.12 15.08 -7.99
N ASP A 102 -16.33 14.62 -8.28
CA ASP A 102 -16.83 13.33 -7.78
C ASP A 102 -16.19 12.12 -8.47
N ARG A 103 -15.42 12.34 -9.56
CA ARG A 103 -14.75 11.25 -10.30
C ARG A 103 -13.75 10.50 -9.43
N PHE A 104 -13.07 11.19 -8.51
CA PHE A 104 -12.15 10.55 -7.57
C PHE A 104 -12.80 9.37 -6.84
N TRP A 105 -13.99 9.56 -6.26
CA TRP A 105 -14.66 8.52 -5.48
C TRP A 105 -15.11 7.34 -6.34
N ARG A 106 -15.42 7.58 -7.62
CA ARG A 106 -15.75 6.52 -8.58
C ARG A 106 -14.54 5.65 -8.91
N TYR A 107 -13.35 6.25 -9.00
CA TYR A 107 -12.13 5.57 -9.43
C TYR A 107 -11.09 5.32 -8.32
N GLN A 108 -11.40 5.65 -7.07
CA GLN A 108 -10.50 5.51 -5.93
C GLN A 108 -9.88 4.11 -5.87
N ARG A 109 -10.68 3.08 -6.12
CA ARG A 109 -10.23 1.67 -6.07
C ARG A 109 -9.15 1.33 -7.10
N GLN A 110 -9.09 2.06 -8.23
CA GLN A 110 -8.08 1.82 -9.27
C GLN A 110 -6.73 2.45 -8.91
N VAL A 111 -6.72 3.55 -8.16
CA VAL A 111 -5.50 4.29 -7.79
C VAL A 111 -4.97 3.96 -6.40
N SER A 112 -5.85 3.48 -5.52
CA SER A 112 -5.57 3.14 -4.13
C SER A 112 -4.36 2.19 -3.94
N PRO A 113 -4.19 1.10 -4.74
CA PRO A 113 -3.02 0.23 -4.60
C PRO A 113 -1.68 0.94 -4.88
N GLY A 114 -1.62 1.79 -5.91
CA GLY A 114 -0.44 2.60 -6.19
C GLY A 114 -0.16 3.61 -5.09
N LEU A 115 -1.23 4.21 -4.54
CA LEU A 115 -1.12 5.23 -3.50
C LEU A 115 -0.60 4.65 -2.18
N GLN A 116 -1.08 3.47 -1.78
CA GLN A 116 -0.60 2.78 -0.59
C GLN A 116 0.89 2.46 -0.70
N GLU A 117 1.33 1.94 -1.83
CA GLU A 117 2.75 1.62 -2.08
C GLU A 117 3.63 2.88 -2.11
N TYR A 118 3.13 3.98 -2.69
CA TYR A 118 3.82 5.27 -2.66
C TYR A 118 4.01 5.76 -1.22
N ILE A 119 2.96 5.67 -0.40
CA ILE A 119 2.99 6.08 1.01
C ILE A 119 3.97 5.22 1.78
N GLU A 120 3.99 3.92 1.57
CA GLU A 120 4.97 3.01 2.16
C GLU A 120 6.41 3.44 1.82
N ALA A 121 6.72 3.64 0.53
CA ALA A 121 8.04 4.04 0.07
C ALA A 121 8.48 5.42 0.61
N LEU A 122 7.57 6.40 0.57
CA LEU A 122 7.82 7.75 1.07
C LEU A 122 8.04 7.75 2.58
N SER A 123 7.22 7.00 3.32
CA SER A 123 7.31 6.90 4.77
C SER A 123 8.58 6.18 5.19
N PHE A 124 9.05 5.19 4.42
CA PHE A 124 10.31 4.52 4.70
C PHE A 124 11.50 5.46 4.51
N ALA A 125 11.54 6.21 3.40
CA ALA A 125 12.56 7.24 3.18
C ALA A 125 12.55 8.29 4.31
N TYR A 126 11.36 8.77 4.68
CA TYR A 126 11.20 9.75 5.74
C TYR A 126 11.68 9.22 7.11
N TYR A 127 11.34 7.97 7.44
CA TYR A 127 11.77 7.31 8.67
C TYR A 127 13.29 7.19 8.75
N LEU A 128 13.97 6.82 7.65
CA LEU A 128 15.42 6.73 7.62
C LEU A 128 16.09 8.07 7.93
N GLU A 129 15.53 9.19 7.44
CA GLU A 129 16.10 10.51 7.67
C GLU A 129 15.75 11.11 9.05
N HIS A 130 14.51 10.93 9.52
CA HIS A 130 13.96 11.64 10.67
C HIS A 130 13.74 10.76 11.91
N GLY A 131 13.74 9.44 11.77
CA GLY A 131 13.41 8.49 12.83
C GLY A 131 11.95 8.58 13.31
N SER A 132 11.05 9.15 12.50
CA SER A 132 9.63 9.35 12.83
C SER A 132 8.72 9.01 11.63
N LEU A 133 7.41 8.93 11.86
CA LEU A 133 6.44 8.73 10.78
C LEU A 133 6.12 10.06 10.11
N ILE A 134 6.03 10.04 8.78
CA ILE A 134 5.47 11.15 8.03
C ILE A 134 3.98 11.30 8.36
N THR A 135 3.54 12.54 8.59
CA THR A 135 2.13 12.84 8.88
C THR A 135 1.26 12.74 7.64
N PHE A 136 -0.06 12.60 7.81
CA PHE A 136 -1.02 12.67 6.72
C PHE A 136 -0.83 13.94 5.88
N ASP A 137 -0.70 15.09 6.54
CA ASP A 137 -0.44 16.37 5.87
C ASP A 137 0.90 16.37 5.14
N GLY A 138 1.94 15.78 5.74
CA GLY A 138 3.25 15.63 5.10
C GLY A 138 3.17 14.85 3.79
N VAL A 139 2.39 13.76 3.76
CA VAL A 139 2.11 13.02 2.51
C VAL A 139 1.30 13.89 1.54
N GLN A 140 0.22 14.54 2.01
CA GLN A 140 -0.65 15.35 1.17
C GLN A 140 0.12 16.49 0.48
N GLN A 141 1.09 17.10 1.16
CA GLN A 141 1.96 18.15 0.59
C GLN A 141 2.76 17.66 -0.63
N THR A 142 3.18 16.39 -0.63
CA THR A 142 3.90 15.81 -1.78
C THR A 142 3.02 15.56 -3.00
N LEU A 143 1.70 15.60 -2.81
CA LEU A 143 0.68 15.35 -3.82
C LEU A 143 -0.04 16.65 -4.24
N LEU A 144 0.55 17.80 -3.92
CA LEU A 144 0.09 19.10 -4.37
C LEU A 144 0.77 19.49 -5.67
N ASN A 145 0.04 20.21 -6.53
CA ASN A 145 0.61 20.96 -7.62
C ASN A 145 -0.02 22.37 -7.67
N PRO A 146 0.47 23.29 -8.52
CA PRO A 146 -0.13 24.62 -8.63
C PRO A 146 -1.60 24.63 -9.07
N GLN A 147 -2.10 23.54 -9.66
CA GLN A 147 -3.48 23.42 -10.16
C GLN A 147 -4.44 22.79 -9.12
N GLY A 148 -3.95 22.23 -8.01
CA GLY A 148 -4.76 21.63 -6.97
C GLY A 148 -4.03 20.56 -6.14
N TYR A 149 -4.79 19.59 -5.65
CA TYR A 149 -4.26 18.45 -4.89
C TYR A 149 -4.83 17.13 -5.40
N PHE A 150 -4.02 16.08 -5.38
CA PHE A 150 -4.54 14.72 -5.54
C PHE A 150 -5.19 14.29 -4.22
N PRO A 151 -6.46 13.83 -4.20
CA PRO A 151 -7.13 13.46 -2.96
C PRO A 151 -6.48 12.25 -2.27
N LEU A 152 -6.05 12.44 -1.03
CA LEU A 152 -5.53 11.37 -0.17
C LEU A 152 -6.63 10.91 0.80
N THR A 153 -6.93 9.62 0.83
CA THR A 153 -7.88 9.08 1.83
C THR A 153 -7.15 8.65 3.10
N VAL A 154 -7.80 8.83 4.25
CA VAL A 154 -7.27 8.33 5.54
C VAL A 154 -7.04 6.82 5.50
N SER A 155 -7.91 6.08 4.79
CA SER A 155 -7.76 4.63 4.62
C SER A 155 -6.49 4.27 3.87
N ASP A 156 -6.18 4.95 2.76
CA ASP A 156 -4.98 4.69 1.97
C ASP A 156 -3.71 5.04 2.75
N TYR A 157 -3.74 6.15 3.50
CA TYR A 157 -2.64 6.52 4.41
C TYR A 157 -2.38 5.45 5.46
N LEU A 158 -3.40 5.02 6.19
CA LEU A 158 -3.24 4.03 7.26
C LEU A 158 -2.86 2.64 6.71
N LEU A 159 -3.37 2.25 5.54
CA LEU A 159 -3.02 0.98 4.91
C LEU A 159 -1.59 0.96 4.37
N GLY A 160 -1.11 2.06 3.76
CA GLY A 160 0.28 2.17 3.32
C GLY A 160 1.28 2.25 4.48
N LEU A 161 0.92 2.97 5.55
CA LEU A 161 1.69 2.94 6.80
C LEU A 161 1.72 1.55 7.45
N SER A 162 0.63 0.79 7.33
CA SER A 162 0.63 -0.58 7.83
C SER A 162 1.62 -1.47 7.09
N ASP A 163 1.79 -1.30 5.77
CA ASP A 163 2.76 -2.08 4.98
C ASP A 163 4.20 -1.66 5.29
N LEU A 164 4.44 -0.37 5.56
CA LEU A 164 5.73 0.13 6.04
C LEU A 164 6.24 -0.64 7.27
N THR A 165 5.35 -1.11 8.15
CA THR A 165 5.78 -1.91 9.31
C THR A 165 6.56 -3.15 8.88
N GLY A 166 6.16 -3.81 7.78
CA GLY A 166 6.88 -4.95 7.22
C GLY A 166 8.27 -4.57 6.71
N GLU A 167 8.41 -3.41 6.07
CA GLU A 167 9.70 -2.93 5.57
C GLU A 167 10.64 -2.47 6.69
N LEU A 168 10.13 -1.85 7.75
CA LEU A 168 10.89 -1.53 8.95
C LEU A 168 11.40 -2.79 9.65
N MET A 169 10.57 -3.83 9.70
CA MET A 169 10.96 -5.12 10.25
C MET A 169 12.06 -5.78 9.42
N ARG A 170 11.92 -5.77 8.09
CA ARG A 170 12.96 -6.24 7.19
C ARG A 170 14.27 -5.48 7.37
N PHE A 171 14.19 -4.17 7.56
CA PHE A 171 15.33 -3.31 7.82
C PHE A 171 16.01 -3.66 9.16
N ALA A 172 15.24 -3.82 10.24
CA ALA A 172 15.74 -4.21 11.55
C ALA A 172 16.46 -5.57 11.54
N ILE A 173 15.85 -6.60 10.92
CA ILE A 173 16.44 -7.95 10.83
C ILE A 173 17.72 -7.93 9.99
N SER A 174 17.72 -7.19 8.89
CA SER A 174 18.90 -7.12 8.02
C SER A 174 20.06 -6.36 8.68
N GLY A 175 19.77 -5.50 9.66
CA GLY A 175 20.77 -4.76 10.45
C GLY A 175 21.19 -5.41 11.76
N ILE A 176 20.49 -6.45 12.26
CA ILE A 176 20.66 -6.95 13.63
C ILE A 176 22.02 -7.59 13.90
N SER A 177 22.62 -8.21 12.88
CA SER A 177 23.97 -8.80 12.93
C SER A 177 25.10 -7.76 12.88
N ARG A 178 24.77 -6.46 12.83
CA ARG A 178 25.77 -5.39 12.84
C ARG A 178 26.02 -4.89 14.25
N ARG A 179 27.19 -4.28 14.46
CA ARG A 179 27.53 -3.65 15.74
C ARG A 179 26.50 -2.57 16.09
N GLY A 180 25.76 -2.78 17.19
CA GLY A 180 24.67 -1.89 17.62
C GLY A 180 23.31 -2.15 16.96
N GLY A 181 23.22 -3.12 16.03
CA GLY A 181 22.00 -3.50 15.32
C GLY A 181 20.88 -3.99 16.25
N GLN A 182 21.22 -4.63 17.37
CA GLN A 182 20.27 -5.08 18.38
C GLN A 182 19.48 -3.92 18.99
N LYS A 183 20.18 -2.85 19.39
CA LYS A 183 19.53 -1.65 19.95
C LYS A 183 18.58 -1.05 18.92
N LYS A 184 18.99 -1.01 17.65
CA LYS A 184 18.17 -0.50 16.55
C LYS A 184 16.94 -1.36 16.30
N ALA A 185 17.08 -2.69 16.29
CA ALA A 185 15.97 -3.61 16.14
C ALA A 185 14.92 -3.40 17.25
N THR A 186 15.37 -3.24 18.50
CA THR A 186 14.49 -2.91 19.64
C THR A 186 13.82 -1.54 19.47
N GLU A 187 14.55 -0.51 19.04
CA GLU A 187 13.99 0.82 18.76
C GLU A 187 12.91 0.77 17.67
N VAL A 188 13.14 0.01 16.59
CA VAL A 188 12.17 -0.20 15.51
C VAL A 188 10.93 -0.96 16.03
N CYS A 189 11.11 -2.02 16.82
CA CYS A 189 9.99 -2.76 17.41
C CYS A 189 9.13 -1.88 18.33
N ALA A 190 9.77 -1.11 19.21
CA ALA A 190 9.08 -0.18 20.09
C ALA A 190 8.30 0.88 19.30
N PHE A 191 8.89 1.40 18.23
CA PHE A 191 8.25 2.34 17.32
C PHE A 191 7.01 1.75 16.65
N VAL A 192 7.11 0.55 16.07
CA VAL A 192 5.98 -0.11 15.40
C VAL A 192 4.83 -0.43 16.36
N ARG A 193 5.13 -0.89 17.59
CA ARG A 193 4.11 -1.14 18.62
C ARG A 193 3.32 0.10 19.00
N GLY A 194 4.02 1.20 19.27
CA GLY A 194 3.39 2.42 19.79
C GLY A 194 2.39 3.07 18.83
N TYR A 195 2.59 2.94 17.52
CA TYR A 195 1.78 3.65 16.54
C TYR A 195 0.55 2.88 16.06
N PHE A 196 0.65 1.57 15.79
CA PHE A 196 -0.39 0.87 15.03
C PHE A 196 -1.47 0.18 15.87
N GLU A 197 -1.18 -0.17 17.13
CA GLU A 197 -2.19 -0.75 18.04
C GLU A 197 -3.39 0.18 18.23
N ARG A 198 -3.16 1.49 18.24
CA ARG A 198 -4.20 2.51 18.48
C ARG A 198 -5.21 2.64 17.34
N PHE A 199 -4.79 2.40 16.09
CA PHE A 199 -5.64 2.62 14.90
C PHE A 199 -6.35 1.36 14.41
N THR A 200 -5.87 0.19 14.83
CA THR A 200 -6.40 -1.13 14.46
C THR A 200 -7.93 -1.27 14.51
N PRO A 201 -8.64 -0.81 15.57
CA PRO A 201 -10.11 -0.98 15.62
C PRO A 201 -10.89 -0.05 14.68
N TYR A 202 -10.26 0.98 14.10
CA TYR A 202 -10.96 2.02 13.33
C TYR A 202 -10.80 1.87 11.80
N VAL A 203 -9.93 0.98 11.33
CA VAL A 203 -9.63 0.82 9.91
C VAL A 203 -9.97 -0.58 9.45
N ARG A 204 -10.88 -0.68 8.48
CA ARG A 204 -11.21 -1.94 7.83
C ARG A 204 -9.95 -2.50 7.16
N ASP A 205 -9.74 -3.81 7.27
CA ASP A 205 -8.58 -4.54 6.74
C ASP A 205 -7.25 -4.33 7.50
N LEU A 206 -7.17 -3.37 8.42
CA LEU A 206 -5.99 -3.15 9.26
C LEU A 206 -5.81 -4.24 10.32
N SER A 207 -6.89 -4.85 10.83
CA SER A 207 -6.80 -5.93 11.83
C SER A 207 -5.99 -7.14 11.36
N LYS A 208 -6.14 -7.52 10.09
CA LYS A 208 -5.36 -8.61 9.48
C LYS A 208 -3.90 -8.22 9.34
N LYS A 209 -3.62 -7.01 8.84
CA LYS A 209 -2.25 -6.52 8.71
C LYS A 209 -1.58 -6.38 10.07
N GLN A 210 -2.29 -5.84 11.07
CA GLN A 210 -1.80 -5.73 12.45
C GLN A 210 -1.48 -7.09 13.03
N SER A 211 -2.29 -8.13 12.79
CA SER A 211 -1.96 -9.48 13.23
C SER A 211 -0.63 -9.97 12.65
N VAL A 212 -0.34 -9.68 11.38
CA VAL A 212 0.93 -10.04 10.73
C VAL A 212 2.09 -9.19 11.29
N THR A 213 1.86 -7.90 11.53
CA THR A 213 2.82 -7.01 12.18
C THR A 213 3.16 -7.49 13.59
N SER A 214 2.17 -7.85 14.41
CA SER A 214 2.35 -8.39 15.76
C SER A 214 3.15 -9.69 15.75
N GLN A 215 2.84 -10.63 14.85
CA GLN A 215 3.62 -11.86 14.68
C GLN A 215 5.06 -11.58 14.22
N SER A 216 5.28 -10.56 13.40
CA SER A 216 6.63 -10.17 13.00
C SER A 216 7.39 -9.59 14.19
N LEU A 217 6.74 -8.75 15.00
CA LEU A 217 7.33 -8.12 16.19
C LEU A 217 7.76 -9.16 17.22
N GLU A 218 6.89 -10.13 17.50
CA GLU A 218 7.19 -11.26 18.40
C GLU A 218 8.48 -11.96 17.98
N LYS A 219 8.66 -12.21 16.68
CA LYS A 219 9.88 -12.87 16.17
C LYS A 219 11.15 -12.04 16.38
N ILE A 220 11.11 -10.72 16.21
CA ILE A 220 12.30 -9.90 16.48
C ILE A 220 12.59 -9.87 17.98
N GLU A 221 11.56 -9.86 18.82
CA GLU A 221 11.73 -9.90 20.27
C GLU A 221 12.30 -11.23 20.75
N ASP A 222 11.88 -12.33 20.15
CA ASP A 222 12.47 -13.64 20.40
C ASP A 222 13.96 -13.64 20.03
N VAL A 223 14.33 -13.02 18.90
CA VAL A 223 15.74 -12.89 18.49
C VAL A 223 16.50 -11.99 19.47
N ALA A 224 15.96 -10.82 19.81
CA ALA A 224 16.57 -9.89 20.75
C ALA A 224 16.75 -10.52 22.15
N TYR A 225 15.74 -11.27 22.61
CA TYR A 225 15.76 -12.02 23.86
C TYR A 225 16.80 -13.14 23.82
N ALA A 226 16.80 -13.95 22.78
CA ALA A 226 17.73 -15.06 22.58
C ALA A 226 19.19 -14.60 22.53
N ILE A 227 19.44 -13.40 22.02
CA ILE A 227 20.75 -12.75 22.06
C ILE A 227 21.06 -12.26 23.47
N PHE A 228 20.15 -11.49 24.09
CA PHE A 228 20.34 -10.92 25.41
C PHE A 228 20.66 -11.97 26.48
N VAL A 229 19.94 -13.10 26.49
CA VAL A 229 20.19 -14.21 27.41
C VAL A 229 21.59 -14.78 27.21
N ARG A 230 21.98 -15.07 25.96
CA ARG A 230 23.30 -15.65 25.67
C ARG A 230 24.45 -14.70 25.97
N SER A 231 24.28 -13.41 25.73
CA SER A 231 25.24 -12.37 26.12
C SER A 231 25.37 -12.23 27.64
N SER A 232 24.34 -12.61 28.40
CA SER A 232 24.36 -12.57 29.86
C SER A 232 24.90 -13.86 30.49
N GLU A 233 24.72 -15.00 29.84
CA GLU A 233 25.19 -16.32 30.32
C GLU A 233 26.70 -16.53 30.14
N TYR A 234 27.26 -15.92 29.11
CA TYR A 234 28.66 -16.04 28.77
C TYR A 234 29.21 -14.61 28.54
N ASP A 235 30.38 -14.28 29.08
CA ASP A 235 31.12 -13.06 28.71
C ASP A 235 31.66 -13.23 27.27
N ILE A 236 30.75 -13.36 26.30
CA ILE A 236 31.06 -13.70 24.91
C ILE A 236 31.69 -12.48 24.24
N PRO A 237 32.84 -12.63 23.58
CA PRO A 237 33.37 -11.62 22.68
C PRO A 237 32.32 -11.27 21.59
N PRO A 238 32.18 -9.99 21.21
CA PRO A 238 31.17 -9.55 20.25
C PRO A 238 31.09 -10.36 18.94
N GLU A 239 32.22 -10.88 18.46
CA GLU A 239 32.30 -11.66 17.21
C GLU A 239 31.55 -13.01 17.26
N MET A 240 31.50 -13.67 18.42
CA MET A 240 30.77 -14.94 18.57
C MET A 240 29.26 -14.73 18.76
N LEU A 241 28.82 -13.51 19.09
CA LEU A 241 27.39 -13.16 19.10
C LEU A 241 26.85 -13.12 17.67
N ASP A 242 27.64 -12.66 16.71
CA ASP A 242 27.23 -12.54 15.31
C ASP A 242 26.93 -13.92 14.68
N ASP A 243 27.68 -14.96 15.04
CA ASP A 243 27.43 -16.34 14.60
C ASP A 243 26.13 -16.92 15.20
N ILE A 244 25.86 -16.64 16.48
CA ILE A 244 24.63 -17.04 17.17
C ILE A 244 23.42 -16.33 16.55
N VAL A 245 23.57 -15.04 16.24
CA VAL A 245 22.57 -14.22 15.55
C VAL A 245 22.32 -14.80 14.16
N ALA A 246 23.37 -15.09 13.38
CA ALA A 246 23.26 -15.68 12.05
C ALA A 246 22.60 -17.06 12.07
N GLN A 247 22.86 -17.89 13.08
CA GLN A 247 22.22 -19.20 13.24
C GLN A 247 20.73 -19.08 13.62
N SER A 248 20.38 -18.08 14.43
CA SER A 248 19.00 -17.76 14.80
C SER A 248 18.21 -17.14 13.64
N ILE A 249 18.87 -16.40 12.74
CA ILE A 249 18.27 -15.81 11.53
C ILE A 249 18.20 -16.82 10.38
N SER A 250 19.15 -17.76 10.27
CA SER A 250 19.11 -18.79 9.21
C SER A 250 17.98 -19.81 9.42
N SER A 251 17.61 -20.09 10.67
CA SER A 251 16.38 -20.82 10.99
C SER A 251 15.10 -20.05 10.66
N TYR A 252 15.19 -18.74 10.41
CA TYR A 252 14.10 -17.84 10.02
C TYR A 252 13.92 -17.72 8.49
N SER A 253 14.99 -17.76 7.68
CA SER A 253 14.94 -17.56 6.22
C SER A 253 14.40 -18.75 5.40
N GLY A 254 14.10 -19.88 6.06
CA GLY A 254 13.50 -21.07 5.43
C GLY A 254 11.97 -21.05 5.26
N SER A 255 11.27 -19.97 5.65
CA SER A 255 9.80 -19.88 5.56
C SER A 255 9.37 -19.17 4.27
N PRO A 256 8.48 -19.76 3.44
CA PRO A 256 8.13 -19.24 2.12
C PRO A 256 7.10 -18.10 2.23
N TYR A 257 7.49 -16.96 2.79
CA TYR A 257 6.68 -15.74 2.84
C TYR A 257 7.20 -14.75 1.80
N GLY A 258 6.91 -15.04 0.53
CA GLY A 258 7.24 -14.17 -0.60
C GLY A 258 6.57 -14.51 -1.92
N GLN A 259 5.84 -15.64 -2.00
CA GLN A 259 5.07 -15.98 -3.19
C GLN A 259 3.61 -15.52 -2.98
N GLU A 260 3.32 -14.29 -3.42
CA GLU A 260 1.96 -13.75 -3.47
C GLU A 260 1.03 -14.71 -4.23
N HIS A 261 0.06 -15.32 -3.54
CA HIS A 261 -1.20 -15.69 -4.16
C HIS A 261 -1.94 -14.39 -4.54
N ARG A 262 -1.62 -13.83 -5.70
CA ARG A 262 -2.51 -12.89 -6.39
C ARG A 262 -3.75 -13.64 -6.85
N GLY A 263 -4.75 -13.70 -5.98
CA GLY A 263 -6.09 -14.16 -6.33
C GLY A 263 -6.62 -13.37 -7.52
N ARG A 264 -6.81 -14.04 -8.65
CA ARG A 264 -7.64 -13.52 -9.75
C ARG A 264 -9.06 -13.32 -9.21
N PRO A 265 -9.76 -12.22 -9.52
CA PRO A 265 -11.18 -12.11 -9.19
C PRO A 265 -11.95 -13.16 -10.01
N GLY A 266 -12.65 -14.04 -9.31
CA GLY A 266 -13.43 -15.12 -9.89
C GLY A 266 -14.52 -14.59 -10.82
N ARG A 267 -14.64 -15.21 -12.00
CA ARG A 267 -15.87 -15.17 -12.80
C ARG A 267 -16.94 -15.88 -11.99
N ARG A 268 -18.03 -15.19 -11.66
CA ARG A 268 -19.30 -15.84 -11.36
C ARG A 268 -19.77 -16.48 -12.67
N ILE A 269 -19.91 -17.79 -12.66
CA ILE A 269 -20.78 -18.49 -13.60
C ILE A 269 -22.09 -18.64 -12.84
N ASP A 270 -23.10 -17.94 -13.32
CA ASP A 270 -24.48 -18.11 -12.89
C ASP A 270 -24.99 -19.40 -13.55
N ASP A 271 -25.14 -20.47 -12.77
CA ASP A 271 -25.95 -21.62 -13.20
C ASP A 271 -27.41 -21.33 -12.85
N VAL A 272 -28.15 -20.93 -13.89
CA VAL A 272 -29.60 -20.88 -13.89
C VAL A 272 -30.12 -22.29 -14.14
N THR A 273 -31.04 -22.67 -13.28
CA THR A 273 -31.96 -23.82 -13.32
C THR A 273 -32.55 -24.11 -14.71
N ASP A 274 -32.66 -25.39 -15.05
CA ASP A 274 -33.81 -25.93 -15.79
C ASP A 274 -34.16 -27.31 -15.22
N ASP A 275 -35.23 -27.34 -14.43
CA ASP A 275 -36.09 -28.50 -14.28
C ASP A 275 -36.96 -28.58 -15.54
N ASP A 276 -36.97 -29.71 -16.23
CA ASP A 276 -38.18 -30.17 -16.91
C ASP A 276 -38.13 -31.68 -17.25
N GLN A 277 -39.05 -32.39 -16.59
CA GLN A 277 -39.94 -33.42 -17.13
C GLN A 277 -39.40 -34.84 -17.42
N GLU A 278 -39.61 -35.72 -16.44
CA GLU A 278 -40.62 -36.80 -16.47
C GLU A 278 -41.10 -37.27 -17.87
N ASN A 279 -40.70 -38.47 -18.34
CA ASN A 279 -41.59 -39.61 -18.58
C ASN A 279 -40.83 -40.82 -19.21
N ASP A 280 -41.03 -42.02 -18.67
CA ASP A 280 -41.65 -43.15 -19.39
C ASP A 280 -41.65 -44.41 -18.52
N MET A 281 -42.82 -44.66 -17.93
CA MET A 281 -43.53 -45.92 -18.07
C MET A 281 -44.69 -45.70 -19.05
#